data_AF-A0A6J1QZ20-F1
#
_entry.id   AF-A0A6J1QZ20-F1
#
_cell.length_a   1.000
_cell.length_b   1.000
_cell.length_c   1.000
_cell.angle_alpha   90.00
_cell.angle_beta   90.00
_cell.angle_gamma   90.00
#
_symmetry.space_group_name_H-M   'P 1'
#
loop_
_entity.id
_entity.type
_entity.pdbx_description
1 polymer ?
#
loop_
_entity_poly.entity_id
_entity_poly.type
_entity_poly.pdbx_seq_one_letter_code
_entity_poly.pdbx_strand_id
1 'polypeptide(L)'
;MEKSYAPIGSYVQSKLANILFTKELARRLKEANIHGINIYSLHPGLIPTEITRHTSNTLFRGASFCYNTCTGLFFKNAEQGAQTTVYCSVDEKTANETGLYYSNCGVSTTYGKANNRQYAEKLWNVSCRLLHLEPEKNFTTFLETVSRQMV
;
A
#
# COMPACT_ATOMS: atom_id res chain seq x y z
N MET A 1 -6.20 -25.03 7.62
CA MET A 1 -6.12 -24.35 6.31
C MET A 1 -7.39 -24.68 5.56
N GLU A 2 -8.47 -23.93 5.75
CA GLU A 2 -9.79 -24.30 5.20
C GLU A 2 -10.60 -23.06 4.83
N LYS A 3 -10.14 -22.30 3.84
CA LYS A 3 -11.03 -21.46 3.03
C LYS A 3 -10.63 -21.62 1.57
N SER A 4 -11.64 -21.81 0.72
CA SER A 4 -11.47 -21.76 -0.73
C SER A 4 -10.75 -20.46 -1.11
N TYR A 5 -9.66 -20.58 -1.86
CA TYR A 5 -8.87 -19.43 -2.31
C TYR A 5 -9.69 -18.60 -3.29
N ALA A 6 -9.86 -17.31 -2.99
CA ALA A 6 -10.55 -16.37 -3.86
C ALA A 6 -9.54 -15.33 -4.39
N PRO A 7 -9.04 -15.48 -5.62
CA PRO A 7 -7.92 -14.68 -6.15
C PRO A 7 -8.12 -13.15 -6.00
N ILE A 8 -9.29 -12.65 -6.40
CA ILE A 8 -9.63 -11.21 -6.28
C ILE A 8 -9.69 -10.79 -4.81
N GLY A 9 -10.36 -11.57 -3.96
CA GLY A 9 -10.50 -11.25 -2.55
C GLY A 9 -9.16 -11.19 -1.83
N SER A 10 -8.29 -12.16 -2.08
CA SER A 10 -6.92 -12.19 -1.55
C SER A 10 -6.09 -11.01 -2.06
N TYR A 11 -6.21 -10.66 -3.34
CA TYR A 11 -5.54 -9.48 -3.91
C TYR A 11 -6.00 -8.18 -3.23
N VAL A 12 -7.31 -7.96 -3.13
CA VAL A 12 -7.87 -6.77 -2.45
C VAL A 12 -7.42 -6.71 -1.00
N GLN A 13 -7.41 -7.84 -0.29
CA GLN A 13 -6.91 -7.93 1.08
C GLN A 13 -5.43 -7.53 1.18
N SER A 14 -4.59 -7.95 0.23
CA SER A 14 -3.17 -7.56 0.21
C SER A 14 -2.99 -6.05 -0.01
N LYS A 15 -3.82 -5.41 -0.85
CA LYS A 15 -3.76 -3.96 -1.07
C LYS A 15 -4.28 -3.18 0.12
N LEU A 16 -5.33 -3.67 0.79
CA LEU A 16 -5.77 -3.11 2.07
C LEU A 16 -4.67 -3.20 3.13
N ALA A 17 -3.92 -4.31 3.17
CA ALA A 17 -2.81 -4.49 4.10
C ALA A 17 -1.71 -3.43 3.89
N ASN A 18 -1.39 -3.06 2.64
CA ASN A 18 -0.43 -1.98 2.38
C ASN A 18 -0.88 -0.63 2.98
N ILE A 19 -2.16 -0.26 2.83
CA ILE A 19 -2.69 0.99 3.38
C ILE A 19 -2.62 0.99 4.92
N LEU A 20 -3.02 -0.13 5.53
CA LEU A 20 -2.95 -0.31 6.98
C LEU A 20 -1.51 -0.26 7.50
N PHE A 21 -0.56 -0.89 6.77
CA PHE A 21 0.86 -0.86 7.09
C PHE A 21 1.43 0.55 7.05
N THR A 22 1.16 1.31 5.97
CA THR A 22 1.56 2.72 5.84
C THR A 22 1.13 3.55 7.05
N LYS A 23 -0.13 3.39 7.46
CA LYS A 23 -0.69 4.14 8.61
C LYS A 23 -0.04 3.77 9.93
N GLU A 24 0.17 2.48 10.16
CA GLU A 24 0.80 2.01 11.39
C GLU A 24 2.27 2.39 11.46
N LEU A 25 3.01 2.30 10.35
CA LEU A 25 4.42 2.73 10.30
C LEU A 25 4.55 4.23 10.57
N ALA A 26 3.72 5.06 9.92
CA ALA A 26 3.71 6.50 10.17
C ALA A 26 3.41 6.84 11.63
N ARG A 27 2.44 6.14 12.25
CA ARG A 27 2.11 6.31 13.67
C ARG A 27 3.29 5.96 14.57
N ARG A 28 3.93 4.81 14.35
CA ARG A 28 5.07 4.35 15.15
C ARG A 28 6.29 5.26 15.03
N LEU A 29 6.59 5.77 13.83
CA LEU A 29 7.66 6.77 13.65
C LEU A 29 7.37 8.05 14.44
N LYS A 30 6.13 8.54 14.39
CA LYS A 30 5.70 9.71 15.16
C LYS A 30 5.82 9.48 16.66
N GLU A 31 5.39 8.33 17.17
CA GLU A 31 5.49 7.98 18.60
C GLU A 31 6.94 7.80 19.08
N ALA A 32 7.83 7.33 18.20
CA ALA A 32 9.26 7.27 18.45
C ALA A 32 9.97 8.64 18.30
N ASN A 33 9.22 9.72 18.04
CA ASN A 33 9.73 11.07 17.82
C ASN A 33 10.74 11.17 16.66
N ILE A 34 10.53 10.39 15.60
CA ILE A 34 11.38 10.39 14.41
C ILE A 34 10.74 11.25 13.33
N HIS A 35 11.53 12.20 12.85
CA HIS A 35 11.15 13.19 11.84
C HIS A 35 12.02 13.04 10.59
N GLY A 36 11.61 13.67 9.49
CA GLY A 36 12.36 13.63 8.23
C GLY A 36 12.12 12.36 7.39
N ILE A 37 11.22 11.48 7.81
CA ILE A 37 10.78 10.31 7.03
C ILE A 37 9.27 10.38 6.86
N ASN A 38 8.82 10.47 5.61
CA ASN A 38 7.40 10.42 5.27
C ASN A 38 7.02 9.08 4.66
N ILE A 39 5.85 8.58 5.05
CA ILE A 39 5.34 7.28 4.62
C ILE A 39 4.05 7.49 3.86
N TYR A 40 4.00 7.00 2.63
CA TYR A 40 2.85 7.17 1.74
C TYR A 40 2.29 5.81 1.31
N SER A 41 0.98 5.77 1.09
CA SER A 41 0.34 4.73 0.28
C SER A 41 -0.30 5.40 -0.91
N LEU A 42 -0.32 4.75 -2.08
CA LEU A 42 -0.87 5.38 -3.27
C LEU A 42 -1.52 4.40 -4.22
N HIS A 43 -2.38 4.93 -5.07
CA HIS A 43 -3.00 4.22 -6.18
C HIS A 43 -2.62 4.89 -7.49
N PRO A 44 -2.01 4.14 -8.44
CA PRO A 44 -1.48 4.71 -9.66
C PRO A 44 -2.59 4.97 -10.71
N GLY A 45 -3.80 4.49 -10.44
CA GLY A 45 -4.93 4.50 -11.38
C GLY A 45 -5.11 3.11 -12.02
N LEU A 46 -6.01 3.03 -12.99
CA LEU A 46 -6.15 1.85 -13.82
C LEU A 46 -5.06 1.90 -14.88
N ILE A 47 -4.08 1.01 -14.81
CA ILE A 47 -3.01 0.89 -15.81
C ILE A 47 -3.16 -0.49 -16.43
N PRO A 48 -3.09 -0.62 -17.77
CA PRO A 48 -3.12 -1.89 -18.45
C PRO A 48 -1.80 -2.61 -18.09
N THR A 49 -1.88 -3.43 -17.07
CA THR A 49 -0.78 -4.28 -16.59
C THR A 49 -1.21 -5.72 -16.70
N GLU A 50 -0.23 -6.61 -16.74
CA GLU A 50 -0.41 -8.06 -16.78
C GLU A 50 -1.04 -8.65 -15.49
N ILE A 51 -1.64 -7.83 -14.63
CA ILE A 51 -2.23 -8.24 -13.36
C ILE A 51 -3.43 -9.17 -13.54
N THR A 52 -4.12 -9.07 -14.69
CA THR A 52 -5.26 -9.91 -15.03
C THR A 52 -4.90 -11.08 -15.93
N ARG A 53 -3.64 -11.28 -16.34
CA ARG A 53 -3.25 -12.31 -17.33
C ARG A 53 -3.68 -13.75 -16.98
N HIS A 54 -3.88 -14.04 -15.69
CA HIS A 54 -4.31 -15.34 -15.20
C HIS A 54 -5.78 -15.38 -14.75
N THR A 55 -6.55 -14.29 -14.87
CA THR A 55 -7.95 -14.24 -14.42
C THR A 55 -8.85 -15.09 -15.31
N SER A 56 -8.54 -15.22 -16.60
CA SER A 56 -9.24 -16.15 -17.50
C SER A 56 -9.15 -17.62 -17.08
N ASN A 57 -8.09 -17.99 -16.35
CA ASN A 57 -7.87 -19.35 -15.86
C ASN A 57 -8.37 -19.55 -14.43
N THR A 58 -8.53 -18.47 -13.66
CA THR A 58 -8.83 -18.52 -12.22
C THR A 58 -10.24 -18.05 -11.86
N LEU A 59 -10.94 -17.35 -12.76
CA LEU A 59 -12.33 -16.88 -12.55
C LEU A 59 -13.28 -17.55 -13.53
N PHE A 60 -13.20 -17.18 -14.81
CA PHE A 60 -13.96 -17.80 -15.90
C PHE A 60 -13.29 -17.50 -17.25
N ARG A 61 -13.52 -18.36 -18.25
CA ARG A 61 -12.97 -18.17 -19.60
C ARG A 61 -13.43 -16.84 -20.18
N GLY A 62 -12.49 -15.97 -20.52
CA GLY A 62 -12.77 -14.63 -21.06
C GLY A 62 -12.75 -13.48 -20.05
N ALA A 63 -12.55 -13.75 -18.75
CA ALA A 63 -12.51 -12.72 -17.71
C ALA A 63 -11.45 -11.62 -17.97
N SER A 64 -10.29 -11.98 -18.51
CA SER A 64 -9.24 -11.00 -18.86
C SER A 64 -9.68 -10.08 -20.01
N PHE A 65 -10.38 -10.64 -21.00
CA PHE A 65 -10.91 -9.87 -22.13
C PHE A 65 -12.03 -8.92 -21.69
N CYS A 66 -12.96 -9.38 -20.85
CA CYS A 66 -14.00 -8.54 -20.27
C CYS A 66 -13.39 -7.40 -19.44
N TYR A 67 -12.40 -7.69 -18.60
CA TYR A 67 -11.72 -6.67 -17.80
C TYR A 67 -11.05 -5.61 -18.69
N ASN A 68 -10.23 -6.03 -19.66
CA ASN A 68 -9.54 -5.10 -20.56
C ASN A 68 -10.51 -4.28 -21.40
N THR A 69 -11.65 -4.85 -21.81
CA THR A 69 -12.66 -4.14 -22.59
C THR A 69 -13.42 -3.13 -21.72
N CYS A 70 -13.85 -3.52 -20.52
CA CYS A 70 -14.61 -2.65 -19.62
C CYS A 70 -13.78 -1.54 -18.99
N THR A 71 -12.47 -1.75 -18.81
CA THR A 71 -11.56 -0.76 -18.18
C THR A 71 -10.68 -0.02 -19.20
N GLY A 72 -10.79 -0.39 -20.48
CA GLY A 72 -10.03 0.16 -21.61
C GLY A 72 -10.02 1.69 -21.70
N LEU A 73 -11.20 2.31 -21.53
CA LEU A 73 -11.37 3.77 -21.64
C LEU A 73 -10.83 4.54 -20.42
N PHE A 74 -10.56 3.85 -19.31
CA PHE A 74 -10.04 4.44 -18.07
C PHE A 74 -8.56 4.13 -17.87
N PHE A 75 -7.92 3.46 -18.83
CA PHE A 75 -6.52 3.12 -18.75
C PHE A 75 -5.63 4.35 -18.91
N LYS A 76 -4.84 4.58 -17.87
CA LYS A 76 -3.67 5.44 -17.92
C LYS A 76 -2.52 4.70 -18.56
N ASN A 77 -1.64 5.43 -19.24
CA ASN A 77 -0.34 4.89 -19.64
C ASN A 77 0.61 4.78 -18.42
N ALA A 78 1.76 4.15 -18.60
CA ALA A 78 2.72 3.94 -17.51
C ALA A 78 3.25 5.26 -16.92
N GLU A 79 3.47 6.28 -17.76
CA GLU A 79 3.94 7.59 -17.34
C GLU A 79 2.92 8.30 -16.43
N GLN A 80 1.65 8.34 -16.85
CA GLN A 80 0.52 8.85 -16.07
C GLN A 80 0.31 8.07 -14.77
N GLY A 81 0.61 6.77 -14.80
CA GLY A 81 0.57 5.88 -13.66
C GLY A 81 1.63 6.18 -12.59
N ALA A 82 2.83 6.53 -13.04
CA ALA A 82 3.96 6.85 -12.17
C ALA A 82 3.85 8.22 -11.51
N GLN A 83 3.02 9.13 -12.05
CA GLN A 83 2.89 10.52 -11.57
C GLN A 83 2.68 10.62 -10.06
N THR A 84 1.75 9.85 -9.47
CA THR A 84 1.49 9.92 -8.02
C THR A 84 2.72 9.46 -7.21
N THR A 85 3.47 8.47 -7.70
CA THR A 85 4.70 8.01 -7.03
C THR A 85 5.77 9.09 -7.08
N VAL A 86 5.99 9.70 -8.25
CA VAL A 86 6.95 10.81 -8.41
C VAL A 86 6.53 11.97 -7.52
N TYR A 87 5.26 12.38 -7.56
CA TYR A 87 4.69 13.45 -6.73
C TYR A 87 4.99 13.25 -5.24
N CYS A 88 4.65 12.09 -4.66
CA CYS A 88 4.96 11.78 -3.26
C CYS A 88 6.46 11.68 -2.95
N SER A 89 7.32 11.50 -3.96
CA SER A 89 8.76 11.35 -3.75
C SER A 89 9.52 12.68 -3.78
N VAL A 90 9.01 13.68 -4.51
CA VAL A 90 9.79 14.90 -4.80
C VAL A 90 9.06 16.22 -4.55
N ASP A 91 7.73 16.24 -4.45
CA ASP A 91 6.98 17.48 -4.28
C ASP A 91 7.00 17.93 -2.81
N GLU A 92 7.56 19.11 -2.55
CA GLU A 92 7.67 19.71 -1.22
C GLU A 92 6.31 19.89 -0.51
N LYS A 93 5.21 20.01 -1.26
CA LYS A 93 3.86 20.10 -0.68
C LYS A 93 3.51 18.86 0.13
N THR A 94 4.05 17.71 -0.25
CA THR A 94 3.80 16.44 0.45
C THR A 94 4.74 16.21 1.63
N ALA A 95 5.77 17.05 1.81
CA ALA A 95 6.83 16.84 2.78
C ALA A 95 6.36 16.88 4.25
N ASN A 96 5.17 17.41 4.53
CA ASN A 96 4.57 17.44 5.86
C ASN A 96 3.37 16.49 6.02
N GLU A 97 3.14 15.64 5.02
CA GLU A 97 1.98 14.75 4.95
C GLU A 97 2.45 13.29 5.08
N THR A 98 2.30 12.66 6.25
CA THR A 98 2.74 11.27 6.48
C THR A 98 1.58 10.37 6.89
N GLY A 99 1.63 9.10 6.49
CA GLY A 99 0.60 8.10 6.78
C GLY A 99 -0.66 8.20 5.93
N LEU A 100 -0.65 9.04 4.89
CA LEU A 100 -1.82 9.29 4.04
C LEU A 100 -1.86 8.39 2.80
N TYR A 101 -3.01 8.41 2.13
CA TYR A 101 -3.26 7.69 0.89
C TYR A 101 -3.46 8.66 -0.26
N TYR A 102 -2.76 8.42 -1.37
CA TYR A 102 -2.75 9.30 -2.53
C TYR A 102 -3.33 8.64 -3.77
N SER A 103 -4.00 9.46 -4.58
CA SER A 103 -4.46 9.08 -5.92
C SER A 103 -4.49 10.34 -6.77
N ASN A 104 -4.08 10.24 -8.03
CA ASN A 104 -4.03 11.39 -8.95
C ASN A 104 -3.27 12.60 -8.36
N CYS A 105 -2.08 12.36 -7.79
CA CYS A 105 -1.24 13.42 -7.22
C CYS A 105 -1.90 14.24 -6.09
N GLY A 106 -2.82 13.64 -5.33
CA GLY A 106 -3.46 14.30 -4.19
C GLY A 106 -3.92 13.30 -3.13
N VAL A 107 -4.15 13.80 -1.92
CA VAL A 107 -4.72 13.02 -0.82
C VAL A 107 -6.12 12.55 -1.21
N SER A 108 -6.40 11.26 -1.00
CA SER A 108 -7.66 10.62 -1.36
C SER A 108 -8.23 9.84 -0.18
N THR A 109 -9.56 9.76 -0.12
CA THR A 109 -10.27 8.99 0.90
C THR A 109 -10.11 7.49 0.66
N THR A 110 -9.83 6.75 1.74
CA THR A 110 -9.77 5.28 1.70
C THR A 110 -11.07 4.65 2.18
N TYR A 111 -11.29 3.38 1.83
CA TYR A 111 -12.37 2.57 2.39
C TYR A 111 -12.34 2.56 3.94
N GLY A 112 -13.50 2.58 4.60
CA GLY A 112 -13.61 2.78 6.05
C GLY A 112 -12.78 1.81 6.89
N LYS A 113 -12.68 0.53 6.51
CA LYS A 113 -11.83 -0.46 7.22
C LYS A 113 -10.35 -0.11 7.17
N ALA A 114 -9.90 0.60 6.14
CA ALA A 114 -8.52 1.06 6.02
C ALA A 114 -8.18 2.20 7.00
N ASN A 115 -9.18 2.80 7.65
CA ASN A 115 -9.00 3.81 8.71
C ASN A 115 -9.12 3.22 10.13
N ASN A 116 -9.36 1.91 10.27
CA ASN A 116 -9.51 1.30 11.57
C ASN A 116 -8.14 1.03 12.21
N ARG A 117 -7.83 1.76 13.28
CA ARG A 117 -6.57 1.64 14.03
C ARG A 117 -6.32 0.22 14.55
N GLN A 118 -7.35 -0.45 15.07
CA GLN A 118 -7.21 -1.81 15.61
C GLN A 118 -6.85 -2.82 14.51
N TYR A 119 -7.31 -2.59 13.27
CA TYR A 119 -6.93 -3.45 12.15
C TYR A 119 -5.48 -3.23 11.71
N ALA A 120 -5.00 -1.99 11.75
CA ALA A 120 -3.61 -1.67 11.43
C ALA A 120 -2.65 -2.29 12.46
N GLU A 121 -2.94 -2.15 13.74
CA GLU A 121 -2.18 -2.74 14.85
C GLU A 121 -2.19 -4.28 14.78
N LYS A 122 -3.37 -4.88 14.55
CA LYS A 122 -3.50 -6.33 14.41
C LYS A 122 -2.73 -6.85 13.20
N LEU A 123 -2.80 -6.15 12.06
CA LEU A 123 -2.04 -6.51 10.87
C LEU A 123 -0.54 -6.50 11.18
N TRP A 124 -0.03 -5.44 11.81
CA TRP A 124 1.37 -5.32 12.18
C TRP A 124 1.85 -6.48 13.05
N ASN A 125 1.13 -6.77 14.14
CA ASN A 125 1.49 -7.84 15.06
C ASN A 125 1.46 -9.22 14.39
N VAL A 126 0.47 -9.47 13.53
CA VAL A 126 0.39 -10.73 12.77
C VAL A 126 1.55 -10.82 11.78
N SER A 127 1.87 -9.74 11.05
CA SER A 127 3.00 -9.70 10.12
C SER A 127 4.33 -9.94 10.82
N CYS A 128 4.60 -9.27 11.95
CA CYS A 128 5.81 -9.51 12.74
C CYS A 128 5.91 -10.97 13.19
N ARG A 129 4.82 -11.55 13.70
CA ARG A 129 4.80 -12.97 14.10
C ARG A 129 5.08 -13.91 12.92
N LEU A 130 4.47 -13.68 11.76
CA LEU A 130 4.69 -14.50 10.56
C LEU A 130 6.13 -14.39 10.04
N LEU A 131 6.77 -13.25 10.25
CA LEU A 131 8.16 -12.98 9.85
C LEU A 131 9.16 -13.26 10.97
N HIS A 132 8.72 -13.78 12.12
CA HIS A 132 9.55 -14.03 13.31
C HIS A 132 10.32 -12.78 13.80
N LEU A 133 9.66 -11.62 13.74
CA LEU A 133 10.19 -10.34 14.22
C LEU A 133 9.65 -10.04 15.63
N GLU A 134 10.51 -9.52 16.49
CA GLU A 134 10.18 -8.90 17.77
C GLU A 134 9.89 -7.40 17.51
N PRO A 135 8.62 -6.96 17.55
CA PRO A 135 8.23 -5.65 17.02
C PRO A 135 9.05 -4.48 17.56
N GLU A 136 9.21 -4.39 18.88
CA GLU A 136 9.88 -3.26 19.52
C GLU A 136 11.40 -3.29 19.33
N LYS A 137 12.02 -4.47 19.46
CA LYS A 137 13.46 -4.63 19.28
C LYS A 137 13.87 -4.38 17.83
N ASN A 138 13.20 -5.06 16.88
CA ASN A 138 13.52 -4.90 15.46
C ASN A 138 13.20 -3.50 14.94
N PHE A 139 12.12 -2.88 15.42
CA PHE A 139 11.83 -1.50 15.08
C PHE A 139 12.92 -0.57 15.60
N THR A 140 13.33 -0.69 16.87
CA THR A 140 14.43 0.11 17.43
C THR A 140 15.73 -0.05 16.64
N THR A 141 16.11 -1.29 16.29
CA THR A 141 17.29 -1.54 15.43
C THR A 141 17.17 -0.88 14.07
N PHE A 142 15.99 -0.91 13.46
CA PHE A 142 15.72 -0.20 12.21
C PHE A 142 15.91 1.32 12.38
N LEU A 143 15.36 1.90 13.44
CA LEU A 143 15.49 3.33 13.72
C LEU A 143 16.93 3.76 13.96
N GLU A 144 17.71 2.97 14.70
CA GLU A 144 19.15 3.21 14.88
C GLU A 144 19.90 3.17 13.55
N THR A 145 19.56 2.22 12.68
CA THR A 145 20.19 2.07 11.37
C THR A 145 19.90 3.28 10.49
N VAL A 146 18.63 3.70 10.41
CA VAL A 146 18.22 4.83 9.57
C VAL A 146 18.79 6.14 10.12
N SER A 147 18.78 6.33 11.45
CA SER A 147 19.35 7.53 12.07
C SER A 147 20.84 7.71 11.75
N ARG A 148 21.60 6.62 11.63
CA ARG A 148 23.02 6.67 11.21
C ARG A 148 23.23 7.06 9.75
N GLN A 149 22.23 6.83 8.89
CA GLN A 149 22.31 7.12 7.45
C GLN A 149 21.81 8.52 7.09
N MET A 150 21.14 9.21 8.02
CA MET A 150 20.63 10.57 7.83
C MET A 150 21.58 11.67 8.33
N VAL A 151 22.76 11.29 8.84
CA VAL A 151 23.89 12.18 9.22
C VAL A 151 24.93 12.16 8.11
#